data_AF-A0A1Q3L6E7-F1
#
_entry.id   AF-A0A1Q3L6E7-F1
#
_cell.length_a   1.000
_cell.length_b   1.000
_cell.length_c   1.000
_cell.angle_alpha   90.00
_cell.angle_beta   90.00
_cell.angle_gamma   90.00
#
_symmetry.space_group_name_H-M   'P 1'
#
loop_
_entity.id
_entity.type
_entity.pdbx_description
1 polymer ?
#
loop_
_entity_poly.entity_id
_entity_poly.type
_entity_poly.pdbx_seq_one_letter_code
_entity_poly.pdbx_strand_id
1 'polypeptide(L)'
;MTKAPYTVTANVIDLPSPPKKRKHKMDDKWSPKVMKFGFTPLPNLLLRAQAKLKIAPDEFNILVQLMLHWWDADDDPHLAKETIALRIGKSARQVQRYITRLEKKGLLTRKPRYLGKKAQTSNAYSLGGLVTKLKLLEPEFAKAAEQVRLKKKKLETA
;
A
#
# COMPACT_ATOMS: atom_id res chain seq x y z
N MET A 1 -40.78 -65.24 -5.48
CA MET A 1 -41.12 -64.06 -6.30
C MET A 1 -40.33 -62.87 -5.79
N THR A 2 -39.39 -62.41 -6.61
CA THR A 2 -38.33 -61.42 -6.34
C THR A 2 -38.91 -60.00 -6.38
N LYS A 3 -38.74 -59.18 -5.34
CA LYS A 3 -39.16 -57.77 -5.35
C LYS A 3 -38.13 -56.93 -6.13
N ALA A 4 -38.60 -56.19 -7.14
CA ALA A 4 -37.79 -55.24 -7.91
C ALA A 4 -37.38 -54.03 -7.05
N PRO A 5 -36.17 -53.48 -7.22
CA PRO A 5 -35.73 -52.29 -6.47
C PRO A 5 -36.42 -51.02 -6.99
N TYR A 6 -36.94 -50.21 -6.08
CA TYR A 6 -37.54 -48.91 -6.33
C TYR A 6 -36.43 -47.90 -6.70
N THR A 7 -36.43 -47.38 -7.93
CA THR A 7 -35.52 -46.30 -8.33
C THR A 7 -36.14 -44.97 -7.94
N VAL A 8 -35.68 -44.38 -6.83
CA VAL A 8 -36.03 -43.00 -6.47
C VAL A 8 -35.22 -42.07 -7.38
N THR A 9 -35.86 -41.50 -8.39
CA THR A 9 -35.30 -40.40 -9.19
C THR A 9 -35.28 -39.14 -8.33
N ALA A 10 -34.21 -38.97 -7.55
CA ALA A 10 -33.96 -37.72 -6.83
C ALA A 10 -33.83 -36.60 -7.86
N ASN A 11 -34.81 -35.69 -7.87
CA ASN A 11 -34.76 -34.49 -8.69
C ASN A 11 -33.72 -33.56 -8.05
N VAL A 12 -32.48 -33.61 -8.55
CA VAL A 12 -31.38 -32.76 -8.08
C VAL A 12 -31.64 -31.35 -8.59
N ILE A 13 -32.15 -30.50 -7.71
CA ILE A 13 -32.30 -29.07 -7.97
C ILE A 13 -30.94 -28.44 -7.69
N ASP A 14 -30.23 -28.05 -8.74
CA ASP A 14 -29.01 -27.25 -8.62
C ASP A 14 -29.36 -25.91 -7.97
N LEU A 15 -28.93 -25.72 -6.72
CA LEU A 15 -29.02 -24.43 -6.05
C LEU A 15 -28.20 -23.40 -6.86
N PRO A 16 -28.74 -22.20 -7.13
CA PRO A 16 -27.99 -21.16 -7.82
C PRO A 16 -26.73 -20.85 -7.00
N SER A 17 -25.56 -21.08 -7.62
CA SER A 17 -24.27 -20.81 -6.99
C SER A 17 -24.25 -19.37 -6.47
N PRO A 18 -23.70 -19.14 -5.26
CA PRO A 18 -23.60 -17.79 -4.71
C PRO A 18 -22.90 -16.88 -5.73
N PRO A 19 -23.37 -15.63 -5.92
CA PRO A 19 -22.84 -14.77 -6.98
C PRO A 19 -21.32 -14.67 -6.82
N LYS A 20 -20.58 -15.06 -7.87
CA LYS A 20 -19.12 -14.94 -7.91
C LYS A 20 -18.75 -13.53 -7.45
N LYS A 21 -17.96 -13.43 -6.36
CA LYS A 21 -17.45 -12.15 -5.85
C LYS A 21 -16.91 -11.35 -7.03
N ARG A 22 -17.52 -10.21 -7.34
CA ARG A 22 -17.09 -9.34 -8.45
C ARG A 22 -15.63 -8.97 -8.19
N LYS A 23 -14.72 -9.50 -9.01
CA LYS A 23 -13.38 -8.94 -9.12
C LYS A 23 -13.58 -7.56 -9.70
N HIS A 24 -13.56 -6.52 -8.87
CA HIS A 24 -13.56 -5.16 -9.38
C HIS A 24 -12.30 -4.98 -10.21
N LYS A 25 -12.41 -4.90 -11.54
CA LYS A 25 -11.26 -4.50 -12.33
C LYS A 25 -10.98 -3.04 -11.99
N MET A 26 -9.72 -2.70 -11.77
CA MET A 26 -9.32 -1.32 -11.47
C MET A 26 -9.73 -0.39 -12.63
N ASP A 27 -9.75 -0.93 -13.85
CA ASP A 27 -10.26 -0.26 -15.05
C ASP A 27 -11.76 0.05 -14.98
N ASP A 28 -12.57 -0.81 -14.36
CA ASP A 28 -14.00 -0.52 -14.17
C ASP A 28 -14.21 0.66 -13.21
N LYS A 29 -13.27 0.85 -12.27
CA LYS A 29 -13.33 1.92 -11.27
C LYS A 29 -12.80 3.25 -11.78
N TRP A 30 -11.68 3.23 -12.51
CA TRP A 30 -10.93 4.45 -12.87
C TRP A 30 -10.82 4.69 -14.37
N SER A 31 -11.39 3.81 -15.20
CA SER A 31 -11.18 3.72 -16.65
C SER A 31 -9.77 3.28 -17.07
N PRO A 32 -9.64 2.62 -18.23
CA PRO A 32 -8.32 2.24 -18.78
C PRO A 32 -7.40 3.44 -19.04
N LYS A 33 -7.94 4.61 -19.39
CA LYS A 33 -7.15 5.82 -19.71
C LYS A 33 -6.38 6.34 -18.50
N VAL A 34 -6.97 6.26 -17.31
CA VAL A 34 -6.31 6.67 -16.06
C VAL A 34 -5.32 5.60 -15.61
N MET A 35 -5.73 4.33 -15.66
CA MET A 35 -4.87 3.22 -15.25
C MET A 35 -3.63 3.03 -16.14
N LYS A 36 -3.64 3.57 -17.37
CA LYS A 36 -2.47 3.59 -18.28
C LYS A 36 -1.23 4.22 -17.65
N PHE A 37 -1.38 5.17 -16.72
CA PHE A 37 -0.25 5.81 -16.03
C PHE A 37 0.29 4.99 -14.85
N GLY A 38 -0.22 3.77 -14.65
CA GLY A 38 0.19 2.87 -13.58
C GLY A 38 -0.44 3.19 -12.23
N PHE A 39 0.03 2.50 -11.21
CA PHE A 39 -0.39 2.68 -9.82
C PHE A 39 0.82 2.55 -8.90
N THR A 40 0.80 3.27 -7.78
CA THR A 40 1.87 3.15 -6.78
C THR A 40 1.57 1.98 -5.84
N PRO A 41 2.51 1.04 -5.64
CA PRO A 41 2.35 -0.05 -4.69
C PRO A 41 2.45 0.50 -3.26
N LEU A 42 1.30 0.88 -2.69
CA LEU A 42 1.21 1.45 -1.35
C LEU A 42 0.66 0.40 -0.36
N PRO A 43 1.44 -0.05 0.64
CA PRO A 43 0.96 -0.97 1.65
C PRO A 43 -0.18 -0.35 2.46
N ASN A 44 -1.31 -1.04 2.53
CA ASN A 44 -2.45 -0.61 3.35
C ASN A 44 -2.09 -0.46 4.83
N LEU A 45 -1.10 -1.22 5.32
CA LEU A 45 -0.58 -1.08 6.67
C LEU A 45 -0.01 0.33 6.90
N LEU A 46 0.70 0.90 5.93
CA LEU A 46 1.24 2.26 6.03
C LEU A 46 0.12 3.29 6.16
N LEU A 47 -0.93 3.18 5.33
CA LEU A 47 -2.11 4.06 5.42
C LEU A 47 -2.78 4.00 6.80
N ARG A 48 -2.85 2.80 7.40
CA ARG A 48 -3.47 2.61 8.73
C ARG A 48 -2.55 3.05 9.88
N ALA A 49 -1.23 2.99 9.68
CA ALA A 49 -0.24 3.24 10.72
C ALA A 49 0.27 4.70 10.76
N GLN A 50 -0.22 5.60 9.91
CA GLN A 50 0.27 6.99 9.81
C GLN A 50 0.35 7.71 11.17
N ALA A 51 -0.72 7.63 11.97
CA ALA A 51 -0.77 8.26 13.29
C ALA A 51 0.24 7.64 14.28
N LYS A 52 0.37 6.32 14.29
CA LYS A 52 1.35 5.59 15.12
C LYS A 52 2.79 5.93 14.74
N LEU A 53 3.06 6.08 13.44
CA LEU A 53 4.35 6.52 12.92
C LEU A 53 4.57 8.04 13.07
N LYS A 54 3.58 8.76 13.60
CA LYS A 54 3.57 10.22 13.77
C LYS A 54 3.89 10.96 12.48
N ILE A 55 3.43 10.45 11.34
CA ILE A 55 3.68 11.03 10.01
C ILE A 55 2.64 12.14 9.76
N ALA A 56 3.12 13.34 9.42
CA ALA A 56 2.22 14.43 9.04
C ALA A 56 1.70 14.24 7.59
N PRO A 57 0.54 14.79 7.21
CA PRO A 57 -0.03 14.60 5.86
C PRO A 57 0.94 15.00 4.72
N ASP A 58 1.62 16.14 4.87
CA ASP A 58 2.62 16.60 3.89
C ASP A 58 3.83 15.65 3.79
N GLU A 59 4.27 15.10 4.93
CA GLU A 59 5.37 14.13 4.98
C GLU A 59 4.95 12.80 4.34
N PHE A 60 3.71 12.37 4.55
CA PHE A 60 3.16 11.18 3.92
C PHE A 60 3.10 11.32 2.41
N ASN A 61 2.63 12.46 1.89
CA ASN A 61 2.61 12.72 0.45
C ASN A 61 4.01 12.64 -0.17
N ILE A 62 5.04 13.10 0.54
CA ILE A 62 6.43 12.96 0.09
C ILE A 62 6.83 11.49 0.02
N LEU A 63 6.51 10.69 1.05
CA LEU A 63 6.80 9.24 1.02
C LEU A 63 6.11 8.55 -0.17
N VAL A 64 4.84 8.86 -0.43
CA VAL A 64 4.11 8.28 -1.58
C VAL A 64 4.75 8.68 -2.92
N GLN A 65 5.17 9.94 -3.08
CA GLN A 65 5.88 10.39 -4.27
C GLN A 65 7.23 9.66 -4.45
N LEU A 66 7.94 9.36 -3.36
CA LEU A 66 9.17 8.57 -3.43
C LEU A 66 8.88 7.10 -3.78
N MET A 67 7.85 6.51 -3.19
CA MET A 67 7.43 5.13 -3.49
C MET A 67 6.97 4.95 -4.93
N LEU A 68 6.40 5.98 -5.57
CA LEU A 68 6.08 5.96 -7.00
C LEU A 68 7.32 5.72 -7.88
N HIS A 69 8.50 6.14 -7.45
CA HIS A 69 9.77 5.95 -8.16
C HIS A 69 10.64 4.83 -7.58
N TRP A 70 10.11 4.08 -6.60
CA TRP A 70 10.83 2.98 -5.97
C TRP A 70 10.44 1.66 -6.65
N TRP A 71 11.15 1.33 -7.73
CA TRP A 71 10.84 0.18 -8.58
C TRP A 71 11.41 -1.13 -8.03
N ASP A 72 12.66 -1.10 -7.56
CA ASP A 72 13.36 -2.25 -6.99
C ASP A 72 13.77 -1.99 -5.55
N ALA A 73 13.70 -3.01 -4.69
CA ALA A 73 14.05 -2.88 -3.28
C ALA A 73 15.51 -2.42 -3.05
N ASP A 74 16.40 -2.75 -4.00
CA ASP A 74 17.82 -2.43 -3.96
C ASP A 74 18.16 -1.09 -4.65
N ASP A 75 17.24 -0.50 -5.42
CA ASP A 75 17.43 0.81 -6.07
C ASP A 75 16.63 1.90 -5.35
N ASP A 76 17.33 2.68 -4.54
CA ASP A 76 16.70 3.77 -3.79
C ASP A 76 16.10 4.83 -4.75
N PRO A 77 14.85 5.27 -4.54
CA PRO A 77 14.20 6.26 -5.38
C PRO A 77 14.96 7.58 -5.36
N HIS A 78 15.16 8.17 -6.52
CA HIS A 78 15.94 9.38 -6.71
C HIS A 78 15.14 10.46 -7.43
N LEU A 79 14.24 11.11 -6.69
CA LEU A 79 13.41 12.20 -7.19
C LEU A 79 13.91 13.57 -6.72
N ALA A 80 14.02 14.54 -7.62
CA ALA A 80 14.40 15.90 -7.25
C ALA A 80 13.36 16.52 -6.30
N LYS A 81 13.83 17.27 -5.28
CA LYS A 81 12.96 17.92 -4.29
C LYS A 81 12.04 18.96 -4.93
N GLU A 82 12.51 19.58 -6.00
CA GLU A 82 11.79 20.54 -6.83
C GLU A 82 10.59 19.88 -7.52
N THR A 83 10.77 18.67 -8.05
CA THR A 83 9.67 17.89 -8.67
C THR A 83 8.62 17.49 -7.63
N ILE A 84 9.06 17.08 -6.44
CA ILE A 84 8.14 16.77 -5.33
C ILE A 84 7.36 18.02 -4.95
N ALA A 85 8.06 19.14 -4.75
CA ALA A 85 7.49 20.43 -4.35
C ALA A 85 6.38 20.89 -5.31
N LEU A 86 6.64 20.82 -6.61
CA LEU A 86 5.66 21.14 -7.65
C LEU A 86 4.41 20.27 -7.53
N ARG A 87 4.57 18.94 -7.39
CA ARG A 87 3.46 17.99 -7.35
C ARG A 87 2.57 18.12 -6.11
N ILE A 88 3.15 18.47 -4.97
CA ILE A 88 2.42 18.58 -3.70
C ILE A 88 1.98 20.02 -3.38
N GLY A 89 2.26 20.99 -4.27
CA GLY A 89 1.91 22.40 -4.07
C GLY A 89 2.63 23.06 -2.89
N LYS A 90 3.93 22.77 -2.71
CA LYS A 90 4.76 23.33 -1.63
C LYS A 90 6.04 23.95 -2.20
N SER A 91 6.73 24.75 -1.40
CA SER A 91 8.09 25.22 -1.76
C SER A 91 9.13 24.12 -1.57
N ALA A 92 10.23 24.18 -2.33
CA ALA A 92 11.38 23.27 -2.16
C ALA A 92 11.95 23.30 -0.74
N ARG A 93 11.93 24.47 -0.09
CA ARG A 93 12.35 24.64 1.31
C ARG A 93 11.44 23.90 2.30
N GLN A 94 10.13 23.89 2.06
CA GLN A 94 9.19 23.12 2.86
C GLN A 94 9.41 21.61 2.67
N VAL A 95 9.57 21.15 1.44
CA VAL A 95 9.89 19.74 1.13
C VAL A 95 11.17 19.32 1.85
N GLN A 96 12.23 20.12 1.77
CA GLN A 96 13.48 19.85 2.48
C GLN A 96 13.27 19.73 4.00
N ARG A 97 12.49 20.62 4.61
CA ARG A 97 12.15 20.54 6.04
C ARG A 97 11.39 19.26 6.38
N TYR A 98 10.46 18.83 5.53
CA TYR A 98 9.69 17.61 5.75
C TYR A 98 10.55 16.35 5.60
N ILE A 99 11.45 16.32 4.61
CA ILE A 99 12.47 15.27 4.46
C ILE A 99 13.32 15.20 5.73
N THR A 100 13.83 16.33 6.23
CA THR A 100 14.61 16.35 7.48
C THR A 100 13.80 15.87 8.70
N ARG A 101 12.49 16.13 8.76
CA ARG A 101 11.63 15.57 9.83
C ARG A 101 11.46 14.07 9.69
N LEU A 102 11.30 13.55 8.48
CA LEU A 102 11.25 12.11 8.20
C LEU A 102 12.56 11.41 8.57
N GLU A 103 13.71 12.06 8.32
CA GLU A 103 15.04 11.60 8.75
C GLU A 103 15.17 11.55 10.27
N LYS A 104 14.74 12.63 10.97
CA LYS A 104 14.70 12.65 12.43
C LYS A 104 13.79 11.57 13.01
N LYS A 105 12.73 11.20 12.29
CA LYS A 105 11.85 10.09 12.65
C LYS A 105 12.44 8.73 12.27
N GLY A 106 13.61 8.64 11.65
CA GLY A 106 14.22 7.39 11.20
C GLY A 106 13.38 6.63 10.18
N LEU A 107 12.54 7.33 9.41
CA LEU A 107 11.69 6.74 8.37
C LEU A 107 12.39 6.75 7.00
N LEU A 108 13.28 7.71 6.79
CA LEU A 108 13.92 7.98 5.52
C LEU A 108 15.38 8.39 5.76
N THR A 109 16.27 8.11 4.81
CA THR A 109 17.65 8.60 4.85
C THR A 109 18.07 9.08 3.47
N ARG A 110 18.57 10.31 3.35
CA ARG A 110 19.16 10.81 2.10
C ARG A 110 20.53 10.18 1.86
N LYS A 111 20.76 9.75 0.62
CA LYS A 111 22.07 9.36 0.10
C LYS A 111 22.45 10.36 -1.00
N PRO A 112 23.49 11.19 -0.82
CA PRO A 112 23.91 12.11 -1.85
C PRO A 112 24.40 11.34 -3.07
N ARG A 113 23.99 11.79 -4.27
CA ARG A 113 24.47 11.23 -5.54
C ARG A 113 25.31 12.27 -6.25
N TYR A 114 26.35 11.81 -6.93
CA TYR A 114 27.27 12.65 -7.68
C TYR A 114 27.41 12.11 -9.10
N LEU A 115 27.41 13.01 -10.07
CA LEU A 115 27.84 12.76 -11.43
C LEU A 115 29.31 13.17 -11.56
N GLY A 116 30.18 12.18 -11.67
CA GLY A 116 31.63 12.38 -11.64
C GLY A 116 32.12 12.96 -10.31
N LYS A 117 33.19 13.77 -10.36
CA LYS A 117 33.86 14.32 -9.16
C LYS A 117 33.30 15.67 -8.66
N LYS A 118 32.42 16.34 -9.41
CA LYS A 118 32.11 17.76 -9.15
C LYS A 118 30.63 18.16 -9.12
N ALA A 119 29.71 17.38 -9.69
CA ALA A 119 28.29 17.75 -9.76
C ALA A 119 27.44 16.84 -8.90
N GLN A 120 26.87 17.36 -7.81
CA GLN A 120 25.86 16.64 -7.05
C GLN A 120 24.55 16.60 -7.86
N THR A 121 23.98 15.42 -8.03
CA THR A 121 22.67 15.23 -8.69
C THR A 121 21.55 15.13 -7.66
N SER A 122 20.35 14.71 -8.07
CA SER A 122 19.28 14.43 -7.12
C SER A 122 19.70 13.37 -6.10
N ASN A 123 19.44 13.64 -4.82
CA ASN A 123 19.70 12.65 -3.77
C ASN A 123 18.84 11.39 -4.01
N ALA A 124 19.41 10.23 -3.69
CA ALA A 124 18.62 9.03 -3.47
C ALA A 124 18.04 9.05 -2.05
N TYR A 125 16.89 8.39 -1.85
CA TYR A 125 16.21 8.34 -0.56
C TYR A 125 15.94 6.90 -0.16
N SER A 126 16.63 6.43 0.87
CA SER A 126 16.41 5.09 1.38
C SER A 126 15.21 5.03 2.32
N LEU A 127 14.28 4.13 2.03
CA LEU A 127 13.06 3.88 2.79
C LEU A 127 13.17 2.67 3.74
N GLY A 128 14.38 2.14 3.95
CA GLY A 128 14.61 0.99 4.83
C GLY A 128 14.15 1.21 6.28
N GLY A 129 14.28 2.45 6.79
CA GLY A 129 13.79 2.83 8.11
C GLY A 129 12.26 2.72 8.22
N LEU A 130 11.54 3.16 7.19
CA LEU A 130 10.08 3.01 7.11
C LEU A 130 9.66 1.55 7.11
N VAL A 131 10.30 0.71 6.29
CA VAL A 131 10.01 -0.73 6.22
C VAL A 131 10.22 -1.40 7.58
N THR A 132 11.34 -1.09 8.24
CA THR A 132 11.66 -1.63 9.57
C THR A 132 10.57 -1.28 10.58
N LYS A 133 10.14 -0.01 10.62
CA LYS A 133 9.08 0.41 11.54
C LYS A 133 7.72 -0.20 11.22
N LEU A 134 7.40 -0.40 9.95
CA LEU A 134 6.17 -1.08 9.56
C LEU A 134 6.17 -2.55 10.00
N LYS A 135 7.31 -3.26 9.86
CA LYS A 135 7.46 -4.65 10.34
C LYS A 135 7.26 -4.75 11.86
N LEU A 136 7.73 -3.77 12.63
CA LEU A 136 7.51 -3.74 14.08
C LEU A 136 6.03 -3.54 14.46
N LEU A 137 5.26 -2.82 13.64
CA LEU A 137 3.84 -2.58 13.89
C LEU A 137 2.94 -3.71 13.37
N GLU A 138 3.40 -4.49 12.40
CA GLU A 138 2.61 -5.53 11.73
C GLU A 138 1.86 -6.46 12.71
N PRO A 139 2.49 -7.02 13.76
CA PRO A 139 1.82 -7.99 14.63
C PRO A 139 0.63 -7.40 15.39
N GLU A 140 0.70 -6.11 15.72
CA GLU A 140 -0.38 -5.40 16.40
C GLU A 140 -1.61 -5.29 15.48
N PHE A 141 -1.39 -4.91 14.22
CA PHE A 141 -2.46 -4.77 13.24
C PHE A 141 -3.03 -6.13 12.81
N ALA A 142 -2.20 -7.18 12.75
CA ALA A 142 -2.65 -8.54 12.48
C ALA A 142 -3.60 -9.03 13.58
N LYS A 143 -3.24 -8.85 14.84
CA LYS A 143 -4.10 -9.17 15.99
C LYS A 143 -5.42 -8.41 15.94
N ALA A 144 -5.37 -7.09 15.69
CA ALA A 144 -6.58 -6.28 15.59
C ALA A 144 -7.51 -6.75 14.45
N ALA A 145 -6.95 -7.09 13.30
CA ALA A 145 -7.71 -7.62 12.16
C ALA A 145 -8.37 -8.96 12.47
N GLU A 146 -7.67 -9.85 13.17
CA GLU A 146 -8.22 -11.15 13.57
C GLU A 146 -9.38 -11.00 14.55
N GLN A 147 -9.27 -10.08 15.53
CA GLN A 147 -10.36 -9.80 16.47
C GLN A 147 -11.61 -9.27 15.76
N VAL A 148 -11.45 -8.40 14.77
CA VAL A 148 -12.57 -7.93 13.94
C VAL A 148 -13.21 -9.09 13.17
N ARG A 149 -12.40 -10.01 12.61
CA ARG A 149 -12.90 -11.20 11.90
C ARG A 149 -13.70 -12.12 12.82
N LEU A 150 -13.19 -12.39 14.01
CA LEU A 150 -13.87 -13.25 15.00
C LEU A 150 -15.20 -12.63 15.45
N LYS A 151 -15.24 -11.32 15.69
CA LYS A 151 -16.49 -10.61 16.04
C LYS A 151 -17.54 -10.71 14.94
N LYS A 152 -17.15 -10.56 13.66
CA LYS A 152 -18.06 -10.72 12.53
C LYS A 152 -18.64 -12.13 12.43
N LYS A 153 -17.81 -13.16 12.55
CA LYS A 153 -18.27 -14.56 12.55
C LYS A 153 -19.27 -14.85 13.66
N LYS A 154 -19.03 -14.33 14.87
CA LYS A 154 -19.96 -14.48 15.99
C LYS A 154 -21.31 -13.81 15.72
N LEU A 155 -21.30 -12.64 15.07
CA LEU A 155 -22.52 -11.92 14.70
C LEU A 155 -23.30 -12.60 13.56
N GLU A 156 -22.61 -13.26 12.63
CA GLU A 156 -23.24 -14.00 11.53
C GLU A 156 -23.82 -15.36 11.97
N THR A 157 -23.39 -15.88 13.13
CA THR A 157 -23.84 -17.17 13.67
C THR A 157 -24.90 -17.00 14.78
N ALA A 158 -25.14 -15.78 15.25
CA ALA A 158 -26.13 -15.43 16.27
C ALA A 158 -27.42 -14.90 15.62
#